data_AF-A0A821MNY5-F1
#
_entry.id   AF-A0A821MNY5-F1
#
_cell.length_a   1.000
_cell.length_b   1.000
_cell.length_c   1.000
_cell.angle_alpha   90.00
_cell.angle_beta   90.00
_cell.angle_gamma   90.00
#
_symmetry.space_group_name_H-M   'P 1'
#
loop_
_entity.id
_entity.type
_entity.pdbx_description
1 polymer ?
#
loop_
_entity_poly.entity_id
_entity_poly.type
_entity_poly.pdbx_seq_one_letter_code
_entity_poly.pdbx_strand_id
1 'polypeptide(L)'
;MKEVGQISNDQPARIINDVIATTSREIQPCLPRKDAVRRQIKRARRVCDEELEPKTLDDFKLPDAYSITLNGIHFAKNITEGTERILLFTTTENLEWLQEAKFWIMDETFKTVPTLFRQLYSIHAPAGGNVNFRIVSLVYALMTVKSEELYEKLFQELNEMAEEHELKLKPDFILTD
;
A
#
# COMPACT_ATOMS: atom_id res chain seq x y z
N MET A 1 -12.61 -17.79 -22.53
CA MET A 1 -11.61 -16.68 -22.49
C MET A 1 -12.10 -15.48 -21.69
N LYS A 2 -13.31 -14.96 -21.92
CA LYS A 2 -13.88 -13.84 -21.15
C LYS A 2 -13.98 -14.16 -19.65
N GLU A 3 -14.52 -15.33 -19.29
CA GLU A 3 -14.62 -15.80 -17.90
C GLU A 3 -13.25 -16.02 -17.24
N VAL A 4 -12.30 -16.69 -17.93
CA VAL A 4 -10.92 -16.87 -17.43
C VAL A 4 -10.22 -15.52 -17.20
N GLY A 5 -10.46 -14.55 -18.08
CA GLY A 5 -9.92 -13.19 -17.91
C GLY A 5 -10.54 -12.39 -16.77
N GLN A 6 -11.74 -12.76 -16.29
CA GLN A 6 -12.42 -12.16 -15.13
C GLN A 6 -11.96 -12.75 -13.80
N ILE A 7 -11.49 -14.00 -13.80
CA ILE A 7 -11.14 -14.74 -12.56
C ILE A 7 -9.62 -14.77 -12.31
N SER A 8 -8.80 -14.71 -13.37
CA SER A 8 -7.34 -14.83 -13.26
C SER A 8 -6.60 -13.49 -13.32
N ASN A 9 -5.64 -13.31 -12.40
CA ASN A 9 -4.65 -12.22 -12.36
C ASN A 9 -3.44 -12.45 -13.29
N ASP A 10 -3.37 -13.56 -14.03
CA ASP A 10 -2.24 -13.87 -14.92
C ASP A 10 -2.06 -12.82 -16.04
N GLN A 11 -0.86 -12.74 -16.62
CA GLN A 11 -0.68 -11.88 -17.79
C GLN A 11 -1.58 -12.34 -18.95
N PRO A 12 -2.21 -11.43 -19.72
CA PRO A 12 -3.07 -11.80 -20.83
C PRO A 12 -2.38 -12.71 -21.87
N ALA A 13 -1.07 -12.59 -22.04
CA ALA A 13 -0.29 -13.45 -22.92
C ALA A 13 -0.24 -14.91 -22.44
N ARG A 14 -0.17 -15.13 -21.12
CA ARG A 14 -0.17 -16.46 -20.50
C ARG A 14 -1.53 -17.13 -20.68
N ILE A 15 -2.61 -16.42 -20.37
CA ILE A 15 -4.00 -16.88 -20.59
C ILE A 15 -4.26 -17.25 -22.06
N ILE A 16 -3.74 -16.46 -23.00
CA ILE A 16 -3.87 -16.75 -24.44
C ILE A 16 -3.11 -18.03 -24.81
N ASN A 17 -1.88 -18.19 -24.33
CA ASN A 17 -1.06 -19.35 -24.63
C ASN A 17 -1.66 -20.64 -24.05
N ASP A 18 -2.18 -20.57 -22.82
CA ASP A 18 -2.82 -21.71 -22.17
C ASP A 18 -4.05 -22.16 -22.97
N VAL A 19 -4.91 -21.23 -23.41
CA VAL A 19 -6.08 -21.60 -24.22
C VAL A 19 -5.69 -22.16 -25.59
N ILE A 20 -4.63 -21.64 -26.22
CA ILE A 20 -4.12 -22.20 -27.48
C ILE A 20 -3.59 -23.63 -27.27
N ALA A 21 -2.91 -23.88 -26.15
CA ALA A 21 -2.39 -25.19 -25.80
C ALA A 21 -3.49 -26.23 -25.53
N THR A 22 -4.62 -25.81 -24.94
CA THR A 22 -5.75 -26.70 -24.62
C THR A 22 -6.76 -26.85 -25.77
N THR A 23 -6.65 -26.07 -26.85
CA THR A 23 -7.59 -26.11 -27.98
C THR A 23 -7.10 -27.03 -29.10
N SER A 24 -7.99 -27.91 -29.61
CA SER A 24 -7.71 -28.80 -30.76
C SER A 24 -7.16 -28.02 -31.96
N ARG A 25 -6.15 -28.59 -32.63
CA ARG A 25 -5.48 -27.99 -33.81
C ARG A 25 -6.45 -27.67 -34.95
N GLU A 26 -7.56 -28.40 -35.04
CA GLU A 26 -8.59 -28.21 -36.07
C GLU A 26 -9.38 -26.90 -35.88
N ILE A 27 -9.48 -26.41 -34.64
CA ILE A 27 -10.30 -25.24 -34.26
C ILE A 27 -9.44 -23.97 -34.14
N GLN A 28 -8.11 -24.11 -34.06
CA GLN A 28 -7.17 -22.99 -33.93
C GLN A 28 -7.30 -21.93 -35.04
N PRO A 29 -7.57 -22.26 -36.32
CA PRO A 29 -7.78 -21.26 -37.37
C PRO A 29 -9.03 -20.40 -37.14
N CYS A 30 -10.01 -20.90 -36.39
CA CYS A 30 -11.24 -20.20 -36.05
C CYS A 30 -11.09 -19.27 -34.84
N LEU A 31 -9.94 -19.27 -34.17
CA LEU A 31 -9.70 -18.40 -33.02
C LEU A 31 -9.59 -16.93 -33.46
N PRO A 32 -10.10 -15.98 -32.64
CA PRO A 32 -9.88 -14.57 -32.88
C PRO A 32 -8.38 -14.25 -32.86
N ARG A 33 -7.97 -13.19 -33.58
CA ARG A 33 -6.59 -12.70 -33.54
C ARG A 33 -6.15 -12.44 -32.09
N LYS A 34 -4.88 -12.74 -31.78
CA LYS A 34 -4.30 -12.57 -30.44
C LYS A 34 -4.60 -11.18 -29.84
N ASP A 35 -4.55 -10.12 -30.64
CA ASP A 35 -4.85 -8.77 -30.18
C ASP A 35 -6.33 -8.55 -29.84
N ALA A 36 -7.25 -9.20 -30.57
CA ALA A 36 -8.68 -9.15 -30.27
C ALA A 36 -8.99 -9.87 -28.96
N VAL A 37 -8.35 -11.04 -28.73
CA VAL A 37 -8.44 -11.76 -27.45
C VAL A 37 -7.85 -10.93 -26.32
N ARG A 38 -6.68 -10.30 -26.53
CA ARG A 38 -6.03 -9.44 -25.54
C ARG A 38 -6.91 -8.24 -25.18
N ARG A 39 -7.58 -7.63 -26.16
CA ARG A 39 -8.57 -6.56 -25.94
C ARG A 39 -9.80 -7.07 -25.20
N GLN A 40 -10.30 -8.26 -25.51
CA GLN A 40 -11.42 -8.87 -24.77
C GLN A 40 -11.05 -9.16 -23.31
N ILE A 41 -9.86 -9.70 -23.04
CA ILE A 41 -9.36 -9.93 -21.67
C ILE A 41 -9.25 -8.58 -20.93
N LYS A 42 -8.61 -7.58 -21.54
CA LYS A 42 -8.51 -6.22 -20.95
C LYS A 42 -9.89 -5.61 -20.69
N ARG A 43 -10.85 -5.78 -21.59
CA ARG A 43 -12.23 -5.28 -21.44
C ARG A 43 -12.99 -6.04 -20.36
N ALA A 44 -12.80 -7.35 -20.27
CA ALA A 44 -13.42 -8.19 -19.25
C ALA A 44 -12.90 -7.84 -17.84
N ARG A 45 -11.60 -7.53 -17.73
CA ARG A 45 -10.99 -6.98 -16.50
C ARG A 45 -11.56 -5.61 -16.15
N ARG A 46 -11.65 -4.69 -17.12
CA ARG A 46 -12.24 -3.36 -16.90
C ARG A 46 -13.66 -3.37 -16.34
N VAL A 47 -14.46 -4.41 -16.63
CA VAL A 47 -15.84 -4.53 -16.11
C VAL A 47 -15.86 -5.02 -14.66
N CYS A 48 -14.79 -5.66 -14.18
CA CYS A 48 -14.67 -6.13 -12.79
C CYS A 48 -13.90 -5.17 -11.87
N ASP A 49 -13.15 -4.20 -12.42
CA ASP A 49 -12.14 -3.42 -11.67
C ASP A 49 -12.40 -1.90 -11.54
N GLU A 50 -13.56 -1.37 -11.96
CA GLU A 50 -13.88 0.03 -11.63
C GLU A 50 -14.38 0.13 -10.19
N GLU A 51 -13.49 -0.13 -9.22
CA GLU A 51 -13.52 0.66 -7.98
C GLU A 51 -13.20 2.09 -8.41
N LEU A 52 -14.24 2.90 -8.58
CA LEU A 52 -14.10 4.31 -8.90
C LEU A 52 -13.18 4.94 -7.86
N GLU A 53 -12.10 5.58 -8.31
CA GLU A 53 -11.23 6.33 -7.41
C GLU A 53 -12.11 7.28 -6.57
N PRO A 54 -11.97 7.24 -5.24
CA PRO A 54 -12.79 8.07 -4.38
C PRO A 54 -12.52 9.54 -4.71
N LYS A 55 -13.60 10.29 -4.88
CA LYS A 55 -13.53 11.72 -5.25
C LYS A 55 -13.44 12.62 -4.03
N THR A 56 -13.85 12.11 -2.88
CA THR A 56 -13.83 12.80 -1.60
C THR A 56 -13.27 11.89 -0.52
N LEU A 57 -12.79 12.49 0.57
CA LEU A 57 -12.32 11.73 1.73
C LEU A 57 -13.44 10.97 2.43
N ASP A 58 -14.70 11.41 2.32
CA ASP A 58 -15.86 10.72 2.91
C ASP A 58 -16.22 9.44 2.16
N ASP A 59 -15.98 9.43 0.84
CA ASP A 59 -16.17 8.25 0.00
C ASP A 59 -15.03 7.23 0.18
N PHE A 60 -13.88 7.67 0.69
CA PHE A 60 -12.73 6.79 0.92
C PHE A 60 -12.98 5.86 2.11
N LYS A 61 -12.94 4.55 1.85
CA LYS A 61 -12.92 3.51 2.86
C LYS A 61 -11.72 2.62 2.60
N LEU A 62 -10.94 2.34 3.66
CA LEU A 62 -9.86 1.37 3.59
C LEU A 62 -10.47 -0.05 3.60
N PRO A 63 -10.36 -0.83 2.52
CA PRO A 63 -10.83 -2.20 2.51
C PRO A 63 -10.03 -3.08 3.47
N ASP A 64 -10.70 -3.99 4.18
CA ASP A 64 -10.05 -4.88 5.16
C ASP A 64 -8.94 -5.74 4.52
N ALA A 65 -9.11 -6.13 3.25
CA ALA A 65 -8.09 -6.87 2.51
C ALA A 65 -6.76 -6.11 2.36
N TYR A 66 -6.79 -4.78 2.45
CA TYR A 66 -5.63 -3.90 2.35
C TYR A 66 -5.18 -3.36 3.72
N SER A 67 -5.83 -3.75 4.82
CA SER A 67 -5.37 -3.42 6.18
C SER A 67 -4.41 -4.47 6.77
N ILE A 68 -4.29 -5.63 6.11
CA ILE A 68 -3.46 -6.76 6.52
C ILE A 68 -2.38 -7.09 5.48
N THR A 69 -1.20 -7.49 5.95
CA THR A 69 -0.13 -7.97 5.09
C THR A 69 -0.46 -9.35 4.51
N LEU A 70 0.35 -9.82 3.55
CA LEU A 70 0.25 -11.18 3.01
C LEU A 70 0.42 -12.27 4.08
N ASN A 71 1.04 -11.94 5.22
CA ASN A 71 1.23 -12.83 6.35
C ASN A 71 0.15 -12.66 7.44
N GLY A 72 -0.89 -11.86 7.18
CA GLY A 72 -2.02 -11.67 8.11
C GLY A 72 -1.76 -10.70 9.26
N ILE A 73 -0.70 -9.89 9.19
CA ILE A 73 -0.36 -8.88 10.21
C ILE A 73 -1.07 -7.57 9.85
N HIS A 74 -1.73 -6.92 10.82
CA HIS A 74 -2.26 -5.57 10.60
C HIS A 74 -1.13 -4.59 10.27
N PHE A 75 -1.25 -3.89 9.15
CA PHE A 75 -0.23 -2.93 8.73
C PHE A 75 -0.78 -1.56 8.32
N ALA A 76 -2.08 -1.40 8.11
CA ALA A 76 -2.66 -0.12 7.71
C ALA A 76 -3.82 0.30 8.62
N LYS A 77 -3.83 1.56 9.03
CA LYS A 77 -4.85 2.17 9.90
C LYS A 77 -5.34 3.48 9.29
N ASN A 78 -6.65 3.65 9.18
CA ASN A 78 -7.28 4.89 8.71
C ASN A 78 -7.74 5.70 9.93
N ILE A 79 -7.03 6.79 10.22
CA ILE A 79 -7.27 7.70 11.35
C ILE A 79 -8.01 8.93 10.81
N THR A 80 -9.03 9.37 11.52
CA THR A 80 -9.83 10.56 11.14
C THR A 80 -9.75 11.59 12.27
N GLU A 81 -9.39 12.82 11.92
CA GLU A 81 -9.28 13.97 12.82
C GLU A 81 -10.12 15.12 12.22
N GLY A 82 -11.36 15.27 12.69
CA GLY A 82 -12.31 16.19 12.07
C GLY A 82 -12.61 15.83 10.60
N THR A 83 -12.27 16.74 9.67
CA THR A 83 -12.36 16.52 8.21
C THR A 83 -11.09 15.93 7.61
N GLU A 84 -10.03 15.84 8.39
CA GLU A 84 -8.71 15.42 7.95
C GLU A 84 -8.48 13.94 8.21
N ARG A 85 -7.56 13.34 7.45
CA ARG A 85 -7.27 11.91 7.53
C ARG A 85 -5.78 11.63 7.50
N ILE A 86 -5.43 10.56 8.20
CA ILE A 86 -4.11 9.94 8.16
C ILE A 86 -4.31 8.47 7.81
N LEU A 87 -3.73 8.04 6.70
CA LEU A 87 -3.60 6.62 6.40
C LEU A 87 -2.19 6.19 6.81
N LEU A 88 -2.11 5.58 7.99
CA LEU A 88 -0.88 5.15 8.63
C LEU A 88 -0.56 3.71 8.22
N PHE A 89 0.68 3.47 7.84
CA PHE A 89 1.20 2.16 7.48
C PHE A 89 2.42 1.82 8.34
N THR A 90 2.27 0.82 9.20
CA THR A 90 3.36 0.27 10.01
C THR A 90 2.94 -1.08 10.61
N THR A 91 3.90 -1.90 11.02
CA THR A 91 3.67 -3.19 11.68
C THR A 91 4.27 -3.16 13.07
N THR A 92 3.87 -4.11 13.93
CA THR A 92 4.50 -4.26 15.26
C THR A 92 6.02 -4.45 15.17
N GLU A 93 6.51 -5.24 14.20
CA GLU A 93 7.96 -5.43 13.97
C GLU A 93 8.67 -4.12 13.59
N ASN A 94 8.01 -3.27 12.79
CA ASN A 94 8.55 -1.96 12.46
C ASN A 94 8.65 -1.05 13.71
N LEU A 95 7.68 -1.15 14.64
CA LEU A 95 7.71 -0.41 15.90
C LEU A 95 8.81 -0.92 16.84
N GLU A 96 9.06 -2.23 16.88
CA GLU A 96 10.18 -2.83 17.62
C GLU A 96 11.52 -2.28 17.12
N TRP A 97 11.71 -2.22 15.80
CA TRP A 97 12.92 -1.64 15.21
C TRP A 97 13.04 -0.14 15.50
N LEU A 98 11.93 0.60 15.48
CA LEU A 98 11.93 2.02 15.86
C LEU A 98 12.32 2.23 17.33
N GLN A 99 11.88 1.36 18.23
CA GLN A 99 12.26 1.41 19.65
C GLN A 99 13.77 1.20 19.85
N GLU A 100 14.36 0.24 19.14
CA GLU A 100 15.78 -0.08 19.26
C GLU A 100 16.69 0.96 18.57
N ALA A 101 16.16 1.69 17.60
CA ALA A 101 16.90 2.66 16.83
C ALA A 101 17.28 3.91 17.66
N LYS A 102 18.58 4.24 17.66
CA LYS A 102 19.10 5.44 18.33
C LYS A 102 18.62 6.74 17.69
N PHE A 103 18.43 6.75 16.38
CA PHE A 103 17.97 7.94 15.67
C PHE A 103 16.94 7.58 14.63
N TRP A 104 16.00 8.51 14.42
CA TRP A 104 15.03 8.44 13.35
C TRP A 104 15.32 9.53 12.33
N ILE A 105 15.13 9.21 11.06
CA ILE A 105 15.13 10.18 9.97
C ILE A 105 13.68 10.31 9.52
N MET A 106 13.20 11.54 9.46
CA MET A 106 11.84 11.86 9.05
C MET A 106 11.91 12.65 7.75
N ASP A 107 11.09 12.27 6.78
CA ASP A 107 11.05 12.92 5.47
C ASP A 107 9.60 12.99 4.94
N GLU A 108 9.30 14.07 4.24
CA GLU A 108 8.01 14.35 3.62
C GLU A 108 8.15 14.54 2.10
N THR A 109 7.30 13.85 1.32
CA THR A 109 7.26 14.00 -0.13
C THR A 109 5.87 14.34 -0.66
N PHE A 110 5.82 15.28 -1.61
CA PHE A 110 4.58 15.80 -2.20
C PHE A 110 4.35 15.34 -3.65
N LYS A 111 5.40 14.88 -4.33
CA LYS A 111 5.34 14.66 -5.79
C LYS A 111 4.63 13.35 -6.16
N THR A 112 4.36 12.48 -5.19
CA THR A 112 3.92 11.10 -5.40
C THR A 112 2.78 10.72 -4.46
N VAL A 113 1.78 11.59 -4.33
CA VAL A 113 0.60 11.37 -3.47
C VAL A 113 -0.70 11.31 -4.26
N PRO A 114 -1.66 10.45 -3.87
CA PRO A 114 -2.99 10.43 -4.46
C PRO A 114 -3.68 11.79 -4.31
N THR A 115 -4.60 12.14 -5.21
CA THR A 115 -5.23 13.48 -5.25
C THR A 115 -5.94 13.89 -3.95
N LEU A 116 -6.43 12.92 -3.18
CA LEU A 116 -7.09 13.16 -1.89
C LEU A 116 -6.12 13.50 -0.74
N PHE A 117 -4.83 13.17 -0.89
CA PHE A 117 -3.81 13.39 0.13
C PHE A 117 -2.82 14.45 -0.33
N ARG A 118 -2.29 15.23 0.61
CA ARG A 118 -1.39 16.33 0.31
C ARG A 118 0.08 15.94 0.42
N GLN A 119 0.38 14.96 1.26
CA GLN A 119 1.74 14.53 1.56
C GLN A 119 1.84 13.06 1.94
N LEU A 120 3.00 12.48 1.67
CA LEU A 120 3.47 11.22 2.23
C LEU A 120 4.59 11.55 3.21
N TYR A 121 4.32 11.32 4.49
CA TYR A 121 5.29 11.41 5.56
C TYR A 121 5.88 10.03 5.82
N SER A 122 7.17 9.96 6.12
CA SER A 122 7.87 8.70 6.32
C SER A 122 8.88 8.79 7.45
N ILE A 123 8.93 7.74 8.27
CA ILE A 123 9.91 7.59 9.35
C ILE A 123 10.82 6.43 8.99
N HIS A 124 12.12 6.71 8.98
CA HIS A 124 13.18 5.78 8.65
C HIS A 124 14.11 5.59 9.83
N ALA A 125 14.66 4.38 9.95
CA ALA A 125 15.64 4.07 10.97
C ALA A 125 16.70 3.10 10.43
N PRO A 126 17.88 3.04 11.06
CA PRO A 126 18.86 2.01 10.74
C PRO A 126 18.33 0.63 11.13
N ALA A 127 18.29 -0.30 10.18
CA ALA A 127 18.06 -1.72 10.39
C ALA A 127 19.30 -2.54 10.01
N GLY A 128 19.61 -3.56 10.81
CA GLY A 128 20.80 -4.42 10.67
C GLY A 128 21.92 -4.09 11.66
N GLY A 129 22.86 -5.02 11.83
CA GLY A 129 23.92 -4.91 12.84
C GLY A 129 24.99 -3.84 12.55
N ASN A 130 25.85 -3.59 13.54
CA ASN A 130 26.84 -2.50 13.59
C ASN A 130 27.75 -2.33 12.35
N VAL A 131 27.93 -3.36 11.54
CA VAL A 131 28.88 -3.35 10.41
C VAL A 131 28.20 -3.05 9.07
N ASN A 132 26.90 -3.28 8.93
CA ASN A 132 26.15 -3.13 7.67
C ASN A 132 24.69 -2.71 7.93
N PHE A 133 24.48 -1.63 8.69
CA PHE A 133 23.14 -1.09 8.84
C PHE A 133 22.70 -0.38 7.55
N ARG A 134 21.42 -0.48 7.22
CA ARG A 134 20.77 0.25 6.13
C ARG A 134 19.66 1.11 6.70
N ILE A 135 19.47 2.29 6.13
CA ILE A 135 18.29 3.09 6.44
C ILE A 135 17.10 2.48 5.71
N VAL A 136 16.07 2.12 6.47
CA VAL A 136 14.83 1.53 5.96
C VAL A 136 13.65 2.34 6.47
N SER A 137 12.59 2.42 5.67
CA SER A 137 11.34 3.06 6.07
C SER A 137 10.50 2.10 6.89
N LEU A 138 10.10 2.53 8.08
CA LEU A 138 9.35 1.72 9.05
C LEU A 138 7.92 2.20 9.23
N VAL A 139 7.68 3.48 8.94
CA VAL A 139 6.36 4.10 8.99
C VAL A 139 6.16 4.91 7.74
N TYR A 140 4.98 4.79 7.14
CA TYR A 140 4.48 5.70 6.13
C TYR A 140 3.14 6.27 6.60
N ALA A 141 2.91 7.55 6.36
CA ALA A 141 1.64 8.20 6.65
C ALA A 141 1.23 9.07 5.47
N LEU A 142 0.13 8.72 4.83
CA LEU A 142 -0.52 9.63 3.87
C LEU A 142 -1.42 10.57 4.65
N MET A 143 -1.19 11.88 4.52
CA MET A 143 -1.88 12.91 5.29
C MET A 143 -2.55 13.92 4.36
N THR A 144 -3.75 14.35 4.74
CA THR A 144 -4.57 15.27 3.94
C THR A 144 -4.10 16.72 4.01
N VAL A 145 -3.47 17.11 5.12
CA VAL A 145 -2.90 18.45 5.32
C VAL A 145 -1.55 18.40 6.04
N LYS A 146 -0.85 19.53 6.02
CA LYS A 146 0.40 19.78 6.75
C LYS A 146 0.13 20.70 7.96
N SER A 147 -0.62 20.22 8.94
CA SER A 147 -0.88 20.96 10.18
C SER A 147 -0.14 20.32 11.34
N GLU A 148 0.22 21.14 12.32
CA GLU A 148 0.79 20.68 13.60
C GLU A 148 -0.16 19.67 14.28
N GLU A 149 -1.45 20.00 14.35
CA GLU A 149 -2.50 19.13 14.90
C GLU A 149 -2.51 17.72 14.28
N LEU A 150 -2.36 17.61 12.96
CA LEU A 150 -2.38 16.29 12.29
C LEU A 150 -1.06 15.52 12.51
N TYR A 151 0.06 16.23 12.65
CA TYR A 151 1.33 15.61 13.04
C TYR A 151 1.31 15.13 14.50
N GLU A 152 0.77 15.92 15.43
CA GLU A 152 0.57 15.49 16.82
C GLU A 152 -0.30 14.24 16.86
N LYS A 153 -1.40 14.24 16.10
CA LYS A 153 -2.27 13.07 15.99
C LYS A 153 -1.56 11.84 15.42
N LEU A 154 -0.73 12.01 14.39
CA LEU A 154 0.10 10.92 13.84
C LEU A 154 0.99 10.30 14.92
N PHE A 155 1.74 11.12 15.67
CA PHE A 155 2.66 10.62 16.68
C PHE A 155 1.94 10.05 17.90
N GLN A 156 0.79 10.61 18.28
CA GLN A 156 -0.05 10.05 19.32
C GLN A 156 -0.50 8.63 18.94
N GLU A 157 -1.04 8.45 17.74
CA GLU A 157 -1.50 7.14 17.26
C GLU A 157 -0.34 6.14 17.15
N LEU A 158 0.85 6.60 16.73
CA LEU A 158 2.04 5.76 16.69
C LEU A 158 2.49 5.29 18.08
N ASN A 159 2.44 6.19 19.08
CA ASN A 159 2.76 5.85 20.47
C ASN A 159 1.70 4.91 21.07
N GLU A 160 0.42 5.16 20.84
CA GLU A 160 -0.67 4.28 21.31
C GLU A 160 -0.51 2.87 20.74
N MET A 161 -0.24 2.74 19.43
CA MET A 161 0.03 1.45 18.80
C MET A 161 1.25 0.72 19.39
N ALA A 162 2.29 1.46 19.77
CA ALA A 162 3.47 0.90 20.42
C ALA A 162 3.16 0.45 21.85
N GLU A 163 2.44 1.27 22.62
CA GLU A 163 2.05 0.98 24.01
C GLU A 163 1.12 -0.25 24.10
N GLU A 164 0.23 -0.44 23.13
CA GLU A 164 -0.61 -1.65 22.99
C GLU A 164 0.23 -2.94 22.91
N HIS A 165 1.49 -2.84 22.48
CA HIS A 165 2.44 -3.95 22.37
C HIS A 165 3.57 -3.88 23.40
N GLU A 166 3.40 -3.10 24.48
CA GLU A 166 4.39 -2.89 25.54
C GLU A 166 5.73 -2.28 25.05
N LEU A 167 5.70 -1.61 23.91
CA LEU A 167 6.84 -0.89 23.33
C LEU A 167 6.83 0.57 23.75
N LYS A 168 8.02 1.17 23.85
CA LYS A 168 8.22 2.58 24.16
C LYS A 168 9.09 3.24 23.12
N LEU A 169 8.46 4.03 22.25
CA LEU A 169 9.16 4.79 21.24
C LEU A 169 9.84 6.02 21.86
N LYS A 170 11.17 6.01 21.91
CA LYS A 170 11.94 7.13 22.44
C LYS A 170 13.31 7.23 21.74
N PRO A 171 13.37 7.79 20.52
CA PRO A 171 14.64 7.99 19.85
C PRO A 171 15.54 8.96 20.63
N ASP A 172 16.85 8.76 20.57
CA ASP A 172 17.82 9.71 21.16
C ASP A 172 17.94 10.97 20.30
N PHE A 173 17.82 10.80 18.98
CA PHE A 173 17.93 11.88 18.00
C PHE A 173 16.87 11.76 16.91
N ILE A 174 16.35 12.91 16.47
CA ILE A 174 15.46 13.01 15.32
C ILE A 174 16.15 13.91 14.30
N LEU A 175 16.27 13.43 13.06
CA LEU A 175 16.75 14.19 11.92
C LEU A 175 15.56 14.45 10.99
N THR A 176 15.25 15.73 10.79
CA THR A 176 14.21 16.20 9.87
C THR A 176 14.73 17.47 9.18
N ASP A 177 14.25 17.73 7.97
CA ASP A 177 14.51 18.96 7.23
C ASP A 177 13.82 20.20 7.85
#